data_AF-A0A933Z9A7-F1
#
_entry.id   AF-A0A933Z9A7-F1
#
_cell.length_a   1.000
_cell.length_b   1.000
_cell.length_c   1.000
_cell.angle_alpha   90.00
_cell.angle_beta   90.00
_cell.angle_gamma   90.00
#
_symmetry.space_group_name_H-M   'P 1'
#
loop_
_entity.id
_entity.type
_entity.pdbx_description
1 polymer ?
#
loop_
_entity_poly.entity_id
_entity_poly.type
_entity_poly.pdbx_seq_one_letter_code
_entity_poly.pdbx_strand_id
1 'polypeptide(L)'
;MTASKIAVSIPEHLLERARSAVSRGRAASVSAYVAAAIDQKSKLDDLETLLEEMLAETGGPLTAAERRRADRILGVRKTRKRRAA
;
A
#
# COMPACT_ATOMS: atom_id res chain seq x y z
N MET A 1 -18.84 -20.44 12.09
CA MET A 1 -18.45 -19.48 11.03
C MET A 1 -19.61 -19.29 10.09
N THR A 2 -20.00 -18.06 9.82
CA THR A 2 -20.91 -17.71 8.74
C THR A 2 -20.08 -17.29 7.54
N ALA A 3 -20.40 -17.80 6.35
CA ALA A 3 -19.71 -17.45 5.12
C ALA A 3 -20.75 -17.24 4.01
N SER A 4 -20.72 -16.06 3.39
CA SER A 4 -21.53 -15.73 2.23
C SER A 4 -20.75 -16.04 0.95
N LYS A 5 -21.39 -16.70 -0.02
CA LYS A 5 -20.77 -17.02 -1.30
C LYS A 5 -21.03 -15.91 -2.30
N ILE A 6 -19.98 -15.48 -2.98
CA ILE A 6 -20.04 -14.56 -4.11
C ILE A 6 -19.33 -15.19 -5.31
N ALA A 7 -19.85 -14.98 -6.51
CA ALA A 7 -19.16 -15.32 -7.76
C ALA A 7 -18.56 -14.04 -8.33
N VAL A 8 -17.25 -14.04 -8.61
CA VAL A 8 -16.53 -12.88 -9.13
C VAL A 8 -15.61 -13.33 -10.26
N SER A 9 -15.51 -12.51 -11.31
CA SER A 9 -14.48 -12.67 -12.33
C SER A 9 -13.18 -12.06 -11.84
N ILE A 10 -12.10 -12.83 -11.91
CA ILE A 10 -10.75 -12.37 -11.58
C ILE A 10 -9.78 -12.74 -12.70
N PRO A 11 -8.70 -11.98 -12.90
CA PRO A 11 -7.61 -12.38 -13.78
C PRO A 11 -7.07 -13.77 -13.43
N GLU A 12 -6.85 -14.62 -14.44
CA GLU A 12 -6.41 -16.01 -14.27
C GLU A 12 -5.13 -16.13 -13.42
N HIS A 13 -4.20 -15.22 -13.65
CA HIS A 13 -2.93 -15.20 -12.93
C HIS A 13 -3.10 -14.94 -11.40
N LEU A 14 -4.20 -14.32 -10.96
CA LEU A 14 -4.52 -14.17 -9.53
C LEU A 14 -5.06 -15.47 -8.95
N LEU A 15 -5.90 -16.18 -9.71
CA LEU A 15 -6.39 -17.51 -9.32
C LEU A 15 -5.23 -18.49 -9.14
N GLU A 16 -4.28 -18.49 -10.09
CA GLU A 16 -3.08 -19.32 -10.02
C GLU A 16 -2.21 -19.01 -8.79
N ARG A 17 -2.04 -17.73 -8.46
CA ARG A 17 -1.35 -17.33 -7.22
C ARG A 17 -2.03 -17.88 -5.98
N ALA A 18 -3.36 -17.80 -5.90
CA ALA A 18 -4.12 -18.33 -4.78
C ALA A 18 -4.00 -19.85 -4.67
N ARG A 19 -4.14 -20.59 -5.79
CA ARG A 19 -3.94 -22.04 -5.83
C ARG A 19 -2.54 -22.45 -5.37
N SER A 20 -1.53 -21.73 -5.85
CA SER A 20 -0.14 -21.96 -5.48
C SER A 20 0.15 -21.66 -4.00
N ALA A 21 -0.53 -20.69 -3.40
CA ALA A 21 -0.42 -20.43 -1.96
C ALA A 21 -1.01 -21.59 -1.13
N VAL A 22 -2.15 -22.13 -1.57
CA VAL A 22 -2.80 -23.29 -0.94
C VAL A 22 -1.93 -24.55 -1.07
N SER A 23 -1.40 -24.83 -2.27
CA SER A 23 -0.57 -26.03 -2.49
C SER A 23 0.72 -26.04 -1.66
N ARG A 24 1.24 -24.86 -1.31
CA ARG A 24 2.41 -24.68 -0.44
C ARG A 24 2.06 -24.57 1.05
N GLY A 25 0.80 -24.80 1.42
CA GLY A 25 0.33 -24.76 2.80
C GLY A 25 0.28 -23.36 3.42
N ARG A 26 0.39 -22.29 2.63
CA ARG A 26 0.36 -20.90 3.13
C ARG A 26 -1.06 -20.36 3.33
N ALA A 27 -2.06 -21.08 2.84
CA ALA A 27 -3.48 -20.79 3.07
C ALA A 27 -4.26 -22.10 3.12
N ALA A 28 -5.26 -22.18 4.00
CA ALA A 28 -6.09 -23.38 4.15
C ALA A 28 -7.01 -23.66 2.95
N SER A 29 -7.35 -22.62 2.18
CA SER A 29 -8.18 -22.71 0.98
C SER A 29 -8.04 -21.44 0.12
N VAL A 30 -8.56 -21.48 -1.11
CA VAL A 30 -8.61 -20.28 -1.98
C VAL A 30 -9.46 -19.18 -1.35
N SER A 31 -10.60 -19.54 -0.75
CA SER A 31 -11.44 -18.57 -0.04
C SER A 31 -10.72 -17.95 1.17
N ALA A 32 -9.96 -18.74 1.93
CA ALA A 32 -9.15 -18.22 3.04
C ALA A 32 -8.03 -17.28 2.55
N TYR A 33 -7.38 -17.61 1.44
CA TYR A 33 -6.37 -16.74 0.81
C TYR A 33 -6.97 -15.39 0.40
N VAL A 34 -8.14 -15.41 -0.26
CA VAL A 34 -8.82 -14.18 -0.71
C VAL A 34 -9.32 -13.36 0.48
N ALA A 35 -9.92 -14.00 1.49
CA ALA A 35 -10.37 -13.30 2.70
C ALA A 35 -9.21 -12.58 3.40
N ALA A 36 -8.07 -13.24 3.57
CA ALA A 36 -6.88 -12.62 4.15
C ALA A 36 -6.35 -11.43 3.33
N ALA A 37 -6.41 -11.51 2.01
CA ALA A 37 -6.02 -10.40 1.13
C ALA A 37 -6.98 -9.19 1.25
N ILE A 38 -8.28 -9.45 1.39
CA ILE A 38 -9.29 -8.40 1.62
C ILE A 38 -9.05 -7.73 2.98
N ASP A 39 -8.89 -8.51 4.05
CA ASP A 39 -8.60 -7.99 5.39
C ASP A 39 -7.31 -7.17 5.42
N GLN A 40 -6.27 -7.61 4.71
CA GLN A 40 -5.00 -6.88 4.63
C GLN A 40 -5.18 -5.54 3.92
N LYS A 41 -5.99 -5.48 2.86
CA LYS A 41 -6.30 -4.22 2.17
C LYS A 41 -7.05 -3.27 3.09
N SER A 42 -8.09 -3.75 3.78
CA SER A 42 -8.85 -2.92 4.74
C SER A 42 -7.94 -2.33 5.82
N LYS A 43 -7.02 -3.12 6.38
CA LYS A 43 -6.04 -2.62 7.37
C LYS A 43 -5.08 -1.57 6.80
N LEU A 44 -4.71 -1.68 5.52
CA LEU A 44 -3.84 -0.69 4.87
C LEU A 44 -4.60 0.60 4.58
N ASP A 45 -5.86 0.51 4.12
CA ASP A 45 -6.73 1.66 3.92
C ASP A 45 -7.01 2.39 5.27
N ASP A 46 -7.20 1.62 6.36
CA ASP A 46 -7.32 2.15 7.72
C ASP A 46 -6.03 2.85 8.19
N LEU A 47 -4.87 2.27 7.88
CA LEU A 47 -3.56 2.84 8.23
C LEU A 47 -3.28 4.12 7.45
N GLU A 48 -3.58 4.15 6.15
CA GLU A 48 -3.45 5.35 5.32
C GLU A 48 -4.30 6.48 5.90
N THR A 49 -5.55 6.18 6.24
CA THR A 49 -6.46 7.13 6.89
C THR A 49 -5.91 7.66 8.22
N LEU A 50 -5.43 6.76 9.10
CA LEU A 50 -4.82 7.15 10.38
C LEU A 50 -3.59 8.06 10.18
N LEU A 51 -2.73 7.74 9.22
CA LEU A 51 -1.53 8.54 8.94
C LEU A 51 -1.90 9.92 8.37
N GLU A 52 -2.93 10.01 7.54
CA GLU A 52 -3.44 11.28 7.03
C GLU A 52 -4.00 12.17 8.15
N GLU A 53 -4.76 11.59 9.08
CA GLU A 53 -5.29 12.29 10.26
C GLU A 53 -4.15 12.81 11.15
N MET A 54 -3.20 11.95 11.51
CA MET A 54 -2.02 12.36 12.30
C MET A 54 -1.19 13.44 11.59
N LEU A 55 -1.04 13.34 10.27
CA LEU A 55 -0.34 14.36 9.49
C LEU A 55 -1.08 15.68 9.53
N ALA A 56 -2.40 15.68 9.37
CA ALA A 56 -3.23 16.88 9.46
C ALA A 56 -3.12 17.55 10.84
N GLU A 57 -3.14 16.76 11.92
CA GLU A 57 -2.98 17.25 13.30
C GLU A 57 -1.58 17.82 13.59
N THR A 58 -0.55 17.28 12.94
CA THR A 58 0.86 17.67 13.19
C THR A 58 1.36 18.79 12.26
N GLY A 59 0.47 19.48 11.54
CA GLY A 59 0.79 20.63 10.70
C GLY A 59 0.74 20.37 9.20
N GLY A 60 0.37 19.18 8.79
CA GLY A 60 0.12 18.81 7.41
C GLY A 60 1.37 18.55 6.57
N PRO A 61 1.19 18.28 5.26
CA PRO A 61 2.31 18.08 4.35
C PRO A 61 3.26 19.28 4.30
N LEU A 62 4.56 19.00 4.25
CA LEU A 62 5.61 20.02 4.22
C LEU A 62 5.40 21.03 3.07
N THR A 63 5.30 22.31 3.41
CA THR A 63 5.15 23.37 2.42
C THR A 63 6.41 23.51 1.57
N ALA A 64 6.27 24.13 0.39
CA ALA A 64 7.42 24.39 -0.47
C ALA A 64 8.46 25.32 0.19
N ALA A 65 8.03 26.22 1.07
CA ALA A 65 8.92 27.11 1.80
C ALA A 65 9.74 26.35 2.86
N GLU A 66 9.09 25.49 3.65
CA GLU A 66 9.73 24.66 4.66
C GLU A 66 10.67 23.65 4.01
N ARG A 67 10.29 23.05 2.89
CA ARG A 67 11.16 22.17 2.10
C ARG A 67 12.43 22.88 1.65
N ARG A 68 12.31 24.09 1.09
CA ARG A 68 13.49 24.90 0.70
C ARG A 68 14.37 25.27 1.90
N ARG A 69 13.76 25.52 3.06
CA ARG A 69 14.51 25.80 4.30
C ARG A 69 15.25 24.55 4.77
N ALA A 70 14.61 23.39 4.77
CA ALA A 70 15.22 22.12 5.10
C ALA A 70 16.38 21.77 4.16
N ASP A 71 16.18 21.88 2.84
CA ASP A 71 17.23 21.63 1.84
C ASP A 71 18.48 22.50 2.07
N ARG A 72 18.29 23.77 2.46
CA ARG A 72 19.39 24.69 2.80
C ARG A 72 20.14 24.26 4.06
N ILE A 73 19.42 23.87 5.11
CA ILE A 73 20.01 23.43 6.40
C ILE A 73 20.75 22.10 6.22
N LEU A 74 20.14 21.16 5.51
CA LEU A 74 20.66 19.81 5.29
C LEU A 74 21.74 19.76 4.19
N GLY A 75 22.00 20.87 3.51
CA GLY A 75 23.03 20.95 2.46
C GLY A 75 22.71 20.13 1.20
N VAL A 76 21.46 19.72 0.99
CA VAL A 76 21.06 18.88 -0.14
C VAL A 76 20.99 19.75 -1.40
N ARG A 77 22.06 19.74 -2.21
CA ARG A 77 22.03 20.39 -3.53
C ARG A 77 21.16 19.55 -4.47
N LYS A 78 20.09 20.14 -5.02
CA LYS A 78 19.35 19.53 -6.14
C LYS A 78 20.35 19.17 -7.22
N THR A 79 20.59 17.88 -7.42
CA THR A 79 21.41 17.41 -8.53
C THR A 79 20.64 17.81 -9.79
N ARG A 80 21.13 18.82 -10.50
CA ARG A 80 20.61 19.13 -11.83
C ARG A 80 20.89 17.88 -12.65
N LYS A 81 19.85 17.10 -12.99
CA LYS A 81 19.92 16.07 -14.04
C LYS A 81 20.57 16.75 -15.24
N ARG A 82 21.84 16.42 -15.52
CA ARG A 82 22.51 16.88 -16.74
C ARG A 82 21.66 16.33 -17.88
N ARG A 83 21.06 17.22 -18.67
CA ARG A 83 20.44 16.85 -19.94
C ARG A 83 21.54 16.17 -20.75
N ALA A 84 21.34 14.89 -21.05
CA ALA A 84 22.13 14.20 -22.05
C ALA A 84 21.85 14.89 -23.40
N ALA A 85 22.90 15.34 -24.05
CA ALA A 85 22.95 15.66 -25.48
C ALA A 85 23.98 14.68 -26.08
#